data_AF-A0A1Y3MTS9-F1
#
_entry.id   AF-A0A1Y3MTS9-F1
#
_cell.length_a   1.000
_cell.length_b   1.000
_cell.length_c   1.000
_cell.angle_alpha   90.00
_cell.angle_beta   90.00
_cell.angle_gamma   90.00
#
_symmetry.space_group_name_H-M   'P 1'
#
loop_
_entity.id
_entity.type
_entity.pdbx_description
1 polymer ?
#
loop_
_entity_poly.entity_id
_entity_poly.type
_entity_poly.pdbx_seq_one_letter_code
_entity_poly.pdbx_strand_id
1 'polypeptide(L)'
;MNLLYPVNETRKTVQNKKSSINSNNFKDKKALTSSSNSLGSNTHSEDPSSTSGLGRELRRKIIAKNSMTKKYILPIKQLKLNMSIFIGLGEMLGSNMNIPGSMKIIAYNIRQLSYNLILNNTKNYFQNTGALNCMTDFLIEDNLDSVSQYMNIPTSSSLMIPVGKYSYDSFEQLTLSDSYKKFLSNVKYCINRVNSKGNFDSVFSVCKNVLSDEIIDSFGIIRIIIVSLEVVLVIITLLIAYIKHYEVIITDYEEKIETLCESYEIDKEITESTRNEKKKSNNTIILIISFAIIIIYVIISGIPILTAMSDEEDILAAAQKSIDRFTIIKSIQLFTYEVINQDRSIFIDYEPQRILDDYITRIETIQEELKSGSYGGPTFDSFPFLDNVLKEGGCFRDKRYMDDCERIEYDNSYGFSEEVGTLPVNELIREYIFNVKNFLNDFDNGKYVTNTFTSKENIEILYEQFTEDKFFKLQEKLVDNIVGDIQYINQEIIDYSQSLLDDKSEELILLIALGILIFLIIAFLVLNKIYSEKIRDMNSLVSFLFLVPATVVNKNEKFKRFLETTQTDD
;
A
#
# COMPACT_ATOMS: atom_id res chain seq x y z
N MET A 1 51.41 0.76 48.79
CA MET A 1 51.45 2.18 49.20
C MET A 1 50.01 2.59 49.45
N ASN A 2 49.62 2.61 50.73
CA ASN A 2 48.24 2.80 51.19
C ASN A 2 47.88 4.28 51.18
N LEU A 3 46.79 4.65 50.51
CA LEU A 3 46.05 5.89 50.81
C LEU A 3 44.55 5.58 50.79
N LEU A 4 44.07 5.21 51.97
CA LEU A 4 42.68 5.27 52.39
C LEU A 4 42.27 6.74 52.53
N TYR A 5 41.17 7.13 51.88
CA TYR A 5 40.37 8.29 52.28
C TYR A 5 38.97 7.80 52.65
N PRO A 6 38.49 8.07 53.88
CA PRO A 6 37.09 7.87 54.24
C PRO A 6 36.29 9.16 53.98
N VAL A 7 34.96 9.06 54.17
CA VAL A 7 34.11 10.01 54.93
C VAL A 7 32.76 10.36 54.25
N ASN A 8 31.72 9.94 54.97
CA ASN A 8 30.39 10.53 55.23
C ASN A 8 29.22 10.37 54.25
N GLU A 9 28.38 9.38 54.59
CA GLU A 9 26.93 9.46 54.51
C GLU A 9 26.38 10.61 55.37
N THR A 10 25.60 11.49 54.75
CA THR A 10 24.62 12.33 55.47
C THR A 10 23.21 11.93 55.07
N ARG A 11 22.54 11.21 55.97
CA ARG A 11 21.07 11.07 56.02
C ARG A 11 20.44 12.45 56.22
N LYS A 12 19.59 12.89 55.29
CA LYS A 12 18.57 13.90 55.56
C LYS A 12 17.20 13.25 55.59
N THR A 13 16.69 13.09 56.80
CA THR A 13 15.28 12.95 57.13
C THR A 13 14.54 14.23 56.73
N VAL A 14 13.55 14.13 55.83
CA VAL A 14 12.57 15.21 55.61
C VAL A 14 11.24 14.76 56.20
N GLN A 15 10.81 15.53 57.18
CA GLN A 15 9.59 15.38 57.94
C GLN A 15 8.34 15.63 57.09
N ASN A 16 7.34 14.78 57.37
CA ASN A 16 5.93 15.04 57.16
C ASN A 16 5.53 16.45 57.60
N LYS A 17 4.88 17.21 56.71
CA LYS A 17 4.00 18.31 57.10
C LYS A 17 2.68 18.19 56.36
N LYS A 18 1.69 17.64 57.07
CA LYS A 18 0.26 17.83 56.79
C LYS A 18 -0.03 19.33 56.86
N SER A 19 -0.61 19.88 55.80
CA SER A 19 -1.44 21.09 55.90
C SER A 19 -2.70 20.88 55.06
N SER A 20 -3.78 20.76 55.82
CA SER A 20 -5.18 20.72 55.42
C SER A 20 -5.68 22.11 55.00
N ILE A 21 -6.74 22.10 54.17
CA ILE A 21 -7.76 23.16 53.98
C ILE A 21 -7.32 24.36 53.11
N ASN A 22 -7.82 24.42 51.86
CA ASN A 22 -8.98 25.26 51.57
C ASN A 22 -9.49 25.04 50.13
N SER A 23 -10.75 24.62 50.06
CA SER A 23 -11.62 24.72 48.89
C SER A 23 -11.75 26.17 48.45
N ASN A 24 -11.56 26.46 47.16
CA ASN A 24 -12.21 27.60 46.53
C ASN A 24 -12.69 27.25 45.13
N ASN A 25 -14.00 27.38 45.00
CA ASN A 25 -14.79 27.39 43.79
C ASN A 25 -14.15 28.25 42.69
N PHE A 26 -13.98 27.70 41.49
CA PHE A 26 -14.06 28.48 40.26
C PHE A 26 -15.25 27.99 39.45
N LYS A 27 -16.40 28.58 39.79
CA LYS A 27 -17.58 28.68 38.95
C LYS A 27 -17.35 29.74 37.87
N ASP A 28 -17.94 29.48 36.71
CA ASP A 28 -18.50 30.46 35.78
C ASP A 28 -17.54 31.45 35.10
N LYS A 29 -17.09 31.07 33.89
CA LYS A 29 -17.07 32.02 32.76
C LYS A 29 -17.79 31.42 31.56
N LYS A 30 -19.11 31.63 31.55
CA LYS A 30 -19.94 31.71 30.34
C LYS A 30 -19.34 32.77 29.41
N ALA A 31 -18.93 32.38 28.21
CA ALA A 31 -18.83 33.29 27.07
C ALA A 31 -20.10 33.12 26.23
N LEU A 32 -21.12 33.91 26.58
CA LEU A 32 -22.25 34.27 25.73
C LEU A 32 -21.89 35.63 25.14
N THR A 33 -21.65 35.71 23.83
CA THR A 33 -22.05 36.82 22.93
C THR A 33 -21.43 36.62 21.55
N SER A 34 -22.19 36.04 20.63
CA SER A 34 -22.22 36.44 19.22
C SER A 34 -23.51 35.91 18.59
N SER A 35 -24.62 36.48 19.06
CA SER A 35 -25.84 36.54 18.26
C SER A 35 -25.74 37.68 17.26
N SER A 36 -26.57 37.58 16.22
CA SER A 36 -27.01 38.61 15.28
C SER A 36 -25.97 39.12 14.27
N ASN A 37 -26.01 38.62 13.03
CA ASN A 37 -26.99 39.02 12.01
C ASN A 37 -26.43 38.92 10.59
N SER A 38 -27.32 38.42 9.71
CA SER A 38 -27.49 38.77 8.30
C SER A 38 -26.27 38.67 7.37
N LEU A 39 -26.25 37.60 6.57
CA LEU A 39 -26.28 37.72 5.11
C LEU A 39 -26.92 36.44 4.54
N GLY A 40 -28.19 36.22 4.92
CA GLY A 40 -29.13 35.63 3.98
C GLY A 40 -29.36 36.69 2.91
N SER A 41 -28.50 36.70 1.89
CA SER A 41 -28.77 37.47 0.68
C SER A 41 -30.00 36.83 0.04
N ASN A 42 -31.15 37.43 0.31
CA ASN A 42 -32.28 37.39 -0.61
C ASN A 42 -31.70 37.59 -2.01
N THR A 43 -31.98 36.64 -2.90
CA THR A 43 -31.92 36.84 -4.35
C THR A 43 -32.88 37.98 -4.66
N HIS A 44 -32.40 39.21 -4.51
CA HIS A 44 -33.03 40.37 -5.10
C HIS A 44 -33.00 40.09 -6.59
N SER A 45 -34.19 40.05 -7.16
CA SER A 45 -34.48 40.16 -8.58
C SER A 45 -33.51 41.15 -9.23
N GLU A 46 -32.45 40.62 -9.85
CA GLU A 46 -31.78 41.35 -10.91
C GLU A 46 -32.83 41.50 -12.02
N ASP A 47 -33.31 42.73 -12.17
CA ASP A 47 -34.05 43.15 -13.34
C ASP A 47 -33.33 42.61 -14.59
N PRO A 48 -34.04 41.95 -15.52
CA PRO A 48 -33.47 41.53 -16.78
C PRO A 48 -33.31 42.77 -17.67
N SER A 49 -32.39 43.65 -17.32
CA SER A 49 -31.89 44.68 -18.21
C SER A 49 -31.10 43.99 -19.32
N SER A 50 -31.81 43.78 -20.43
CA SER A 50 -31.45 44.03 -21.84
C SER A 50 -29.99 44.25 -22.30
N THR A 51 -28.96 43.82 -21.57
CA THR A 51 -27.60 43.73 -22.10
C THR A 51 -27.44 42.42 -22.89
N SER A 52 -27.59 42.56 -24.21
CA SER A 52 -27.14 41.69 -25.31
C SER A 52 -26.83 40.22 -25.00
N GLY A 53 -27.52 39.31 -25.70
CA GLY A 53 -27.43 37.85 -25.56
C GLY A 53 -26.02 37.23 -25.59
N LEU A 54 -25.00 37.96 -26.07
CA LEU A 54 -23.61 37.53 -26.08
C LEU A 54 -23.05 37.25 -24.67
N GLY A 55 -23.38 38.08 -23.67
CA GLY A 55 -22.86 37.91 -22.29
C GLY A 55 -23.46 36.72 -21.54
N ARG A 56 -24.75 36.44 -21.78
CA ARG A 56 -25.46 35.30 -21.18
C ARG A 56 -24.98 33.97 -21.78
N GLU A 57 -24.71 33.96 -23.08
CA GLU A 57 -24.18 32.79 -23.76
C GLU A 57 -22.72 32.51 -23.36
N LEU A 58 -21.89 33.55 -23.21
CA LEU A 58 -20.52 33.42 -22.73
C LEU A 58 -20.48 32.85 -21.30
N ARG A 59 -21.34 33.34 -20.39
CA ARG A 59 -21.46 32.79 -19.03
C ARG A 59 -21.88 31.32 -19.03
N ARG A 60 -22.83 30.91 -19.88
CA ARG A 60 -23.22 29.49 -20.00
C ARG A 60 -22.07 28.62 -20.52
N LYS A 61 -21.32 29.09 -21.52
CA LYS A 61 -20.14 28.38 -22.05
C LYS A 61 -19.03 28.25 -21.00
N ILE A 62 -18.80 29.29 -20.19
CA ILE A 62 -17.83 29.24 -19.08
C ILE A 62 -18.29 28.27 -17.98
N ILE A 63 -19.57 28.29 -17.60
CA ILE A 63 -20.11 27.37 -16.59
C ILE A 63 -20.06 25.92 -17.08
N ALA A 64 -20.41 25.66 -18.35
CA ALA A 64 -20.32 24.34 -18.96
C ALA A 64 -18.86 23.85 -19.05
N LYS A 65 -17.93 24.72 -19.45
CA LYS A 65 -16.49 24.40 -19.48
C LYS A 65 -15.95 24.08 -18.10
N ASN A 66 -16.30 24.87 -17.08
CA ASN A 66 -15.87 24.64 -15.70
C ASN A 66 -16.50 23.36 -15.12
N SER A 67 -17.76 23.08 -15.45
CA SER A 67 -18.43 21.83 -15.08
C SER A 67 -17.75 20.63 -15.72
N MET A 68 -17.44 20.68 -17.02
CA MET A 68 -16.74 19.60 -17.72
C MET A 68 -15.29 19.43 -17.23
N THR A 69 -14.59 20.53 -16.96
CA THR A 69 -13.24 20.48 -16.37
C THR A 69 -13.28 19.82 -14.98
N LYS A 70 -14.25 20.18 -14.14
CA LYS A 70 -14.40 19.57 -12.81
C LYS A 70 -14.84 18.10 -12.89
N LYS A 71 -15.67 17.74 -13.86
CA LYS A 71 -16.24 16.39 -14.01
C LYS A 71 -15.30 15.41 -14.70
N TYR A 72 -14.44 15.87 -15.61
CA TYR A 72 -13.59 15.00 -16.45
C TYR A 72 -12.10 15.23 -16.26
N ILE A 73 -11.65 16.48 -16.11
CA ILE A 73 -10.22 16.79 -15.94
C ILE A 73 -9.76 16.55 -14.50
N LEU A 74 -10.62 16.82 -13.50
CA LEU A 74 -10.28 16.59 -12.10
C LEU A 74 -10.03 15.11 -11.77
N PRO A 75 -10.87 14.15 -12.23
CA PRO A 75 -10.61 12.73 -12.04
C PRO A 75 -9.32 12.26 -12.74
N ILE A 76 -9.01 12.76 -13.94
CA ILE A 76 -7.76 12.42 -14.64
C ILE A 76 -6.53 12.95 -13.88
N LYS A 77 -6.61 14.17 -13.32
CA LYS A 77 -5.55 14.70 -12.45
C LYS A 77 -5.42 13.94 -11.14
N GLN A 78 -6.53 13.51 -10.55
CA GLN A 78 -6.53 12.61 -9.39
C GLN A 78 -5.96 11.24 -9.73
N LEU A 79 -6.21 10.70 -10.93
CA LEU A 79 -5.67 9.43 -11.38
C LEU A 79 -4.15 9.51 -11.58
N LYS A 80 -3.67 10.60 -12.19
CA LYS A 80 -2.22 10.89 -12.28
C LYS A 80 -1.60 11.07 -10.90
N LEU A 81 -2.28 11.77 -9.98
CA LEU A 81 -1.83 11.91 -8.59
C LEU A 81 -1.78 10.55 -7.89
N ASN A 82 -2.79 9.69 -8.09
CA ASN A 82 -2.83 8.35 -7.51
C ASN A 82 -1.76 7.43 -8.11
N MET A 83 -1.46 7.53 -9.41
CA MET A 83 -0.32 6.85 -10.03
C MET A 83 1.02 7.38 -9.51
N SER A 84 1.17 8.69 -9.32
CA SER A 84 2.37 9.25 -8.67
C SER A 84 2.49 8.86 -7.19
N ILE A 85 1.36 8.70 -6.48
CA ILE A 85 1.31 8.12 -5.14
C ILE A 85 1.71 6.64 -5.19
N PHE A 86 1.35 5.90 -6.24
CA PHE A 86 1.72 4.50 -6.43
C PHE A 86 3.22 4.33 -6.71
N ILE A 87 3.79 5.17 -7.59
CA ILE A 87 5.24 5.22 -7.83
C ILE A 87 5.98 5.64 -6.54
N GLY A 88 5.47 6.65 -5.83
CA GLY A 88 6.00 7.04 -4.51
C GLY A 88 5.85 5.94 -3.45
N LEU A 89 4.79 5.13 -3.51
CA LEU A 89 4.60 3.95 -2.67
C LEU A 89 5.65 2.88 -2.96
N GLY A 90 6.12 2.73 -4.20
CA GLY A 90 7.22 1.81 -4.56
C GLY A 90 8.55 2.19 -3.90
N GLU A 91 8.94 3.46 -3.98
CA GLU A 91 10.13 3.98 -3.26
C GLU A 91 9.96 3.86 -1.75
N MET A 92 8.77 4.21 -1.23
CA MET A 92 8.43 4.06 0.17
C MET A 92 8.48 2.58 0.60
N LEU A 93 8.08 1.66 -0.27
CA LEU A 93 8.12 0.23 -0.02
C LEU A 93 9.55 -0.25 0.17
N GLY A 94 10.44 0.10 -0.75
CA GLY A 94 11.85 -0.29 -0.65
C GLY A 94 12.49 0.21 0.64
N SER A 95 12.19 1.45 1.03
CA SER A 95 12.66 1.98 2.31
C SER A 95 12.04 1.23 3.51
N ASN A 96 10.74 0.97 3.49
CA ASN A 96 10.00 0.38 4.61
C ASN A 96 10.27 -1.13 4.77
N MET A 97 10.54 -1.84 3.68
CA MET A 97 10.88 -3.26 3.65
C MET A 97 12.15 -3.58 4.46
N ASN A 98 13.06 -2.61 4.57
CA ASN A 98 14.28 -2.73 5.35
C ASN A 98 14.09 -2.46 6.85
N ILE A 99 12.98 -1.81 7.27
CA ILE A 99 12.68 -1.50 8.69
C ILE A 99 12.85 -2.73 9.60
N PRO A 100 12.17 -3.86 9.32
CA PRO A 100 12.48 -5.18 9.85
C PRO A 100 13.92 -5.44 10.32
N GLY A 101 14.85 -5.57 9.38
CA GLY A 101 16.22 -5.92 9.76
C GLY A 101 17.01 -4.74 10.31
N SER A 102 16.68 -3.48 9.97
CA SER A 102 17.23 -2.31 10.66
C SER A 102 16.91 -2.33 12.16
N MET A 103 15.69 -2.72 12.56
CA MET A 103 15.34 -2.91 13.97
C MET A 103 16.15 -4.02 14.63
N LYS A 104 16.39 -5.14 13.93
CA LYS A 104 17.24 -6.23 14.42
C LYS A 104 18.71 -5.81 14.58
N ILE A 105 19.23 -5.04 13.63
CA ILE A 105 20.56 -4.43 13.71
C ILE A 105 20.66 -3.50 14.92
N ILE A 106 19.63 -2.68 15.17
CA ILE A 106 19.60 -1.81 16.36
C ILE A 106 19.59 -2.64 17.65
N ALA A 107 18.77 -3.68 17.75
CA ALA A 107 18.73 -4.53 18.93
C ALA A 107 20.09 -5.19 19.21
N TYR A 108 20.75 -5.70 18.17
CA TYR A 108 22.11 -6.22 18.24
C TYR A 108 23.10 -5.15 18.72
N ASN A 109 23.11 -3.97 18.10
CA ASN A 109 24.06 -2.92 18.46
C ASN A 109 23.82 -2.34 19.86
N ILE A 110 22.57 -2.27 20.34
CA ILE A 110 22.27 -1.91 21.74
C ILE A 110 22.92 -2.90 22.69
N ARG A 111 22.83 -4.21 22.39
CA ARG A 111 23.44 -5.26 23.20
C ARG A 111 24.96 -5.12 23.22
N GLN A 112 25.58 -4.91 22.06
CA GLN A 112 27.03 -4.70 21.95
C GLN A 112 27.48 -3.40 22.65
N LEU A 113 26.68 -2.34 22.59
CA LEU A 113 26.93 -1.09 23.30
C LEU A 113 26.93 -1.29 24.82
N SER A 114 25.98 -2.06 25.34
CA SER A 114 25.95 -2.46 26.76
C SER A 114 27.23 -3.19 27.16
N TYR A 115 27.73 -4.10 26.31
CA TYR A 115 29.00 -4.81 26.58
C TYR A 115 30.17 -3.85 26.64
N ASN A 116 30.29 -2.97 25.64
CA ASN A 116 31.37 -1.99 25.58
C ASN A 116 31.39 -1.07 26.80
N LEU A 117 30.23 -0.65 27.32
CA LEU A 117 30.17 0.17 28.54
C LEU A 117 30.56 -0.60 29.80
N ILE A 118 30.06 -1.82 29.97
CA ILE A 118 30.37 -2.65 31.14
C ILE A 118 31.88 -2.94 31.20
N LEU A 119 32.49 -3.15 30.03
CA LEU A 119 33.91 -3.45 29.87
C LEU A 119 34.80 -2.23 29.72
N ASN A 120 34.21 -1.03 29.61
CA ASN A 120 34.94 0.21 29.36
C ASN A 120 35.76 0.17 28.03
N ASN A 121 35.27 -0.55 27.02
CA ASN A 121 35.86 -0.61 25.67
C ASN A 121 35.38 0.57 24.82
N THR A 122 36.14 1.66 24.84
CA THR A 122 35.80 2.91 24.15
C THR A 122 35.89 2.82 22.63
N LYS A 123 36.75 1.96 22.07
CA LYS A 123 36.92 1.82 20.61
C LYS A 123 35.62 1.29 19.97
N ASN A 124 35.15 0.15 20.45
CA ASN A 124 33.95 -0.49 19.90
C ASN A 124 32.68 0.27 20.31
N TYR A 125 32.73 1.04 21.42
CA TYR A 125 31.64 1.93 21.82
C TYR A 125 31.27 2.93 20.73
N PHE A 126 32.26 3.63 20.14
CA PHE A 126 31.98 4.61 19.08
C PHE A 126 31.47 3.96 17.80
N GLN A 127 31.98 2.78 17.43
CA GLN A 127 31.50 2.03 16.27
C GLN A 127 30.03 1.65 16.42
N ASN A 128 29.65 1.03 17.55
CA ASN A 128 28.26 0.61 17.79
C ASN A 128 27.33 1.81 17.99
N THR A 129 27.82 2.91 18.57
CA THR A 129 27.05 4.17 18.66
C THR A 129 26.83 4.79 17.29
N GLY A 130 27.85 4.80 16.42
CA GLY A 130 27.74 5.27 15.04
C GLY A 130 26.74 4.45 14.23
N ALA A 131 26.82 3.11 14.32
CA ALA A 131 25.86 2.21 13.70
C ALA A 131 24.43 2.44 14.23
N LEU A 132 24.27 2.63 15.54
CA LEU A 132 22.97 2.95 16.14
C LEU A 132 22.42 4.28 15.65
N ASN A 133 23.24 5.33 15.61
CA ASN A 133 22.82 6.63 15.10
C ASN A 133 22.41 6.51 13.63
N CYS A 134 23.24 5.91 12.77
CA CYS A 134 22.93 5.72 11.36
C CYS A 134 21.60 4.97 11.14
N MET A 135 21.37 3.88 11.87
CA MET A 135 20.12 3.11 11.76
C MET A 135 18.94 3.84 12.37
N THR A 136 19.16 4.61 13.45
CA THR A 136 18.11 5.42 14.09
C THR A 136 17.72 6.58 13.19
N ASP A 137 18.68 7.22 12.52
CA ASP A 137 18.47 8.29 11.56
C ASP A 137 17.73 7.75 10.34
N PHE A 138 18.13 6.60 9.77
CA PHE A 138 17.35 5.91 8.73
C PHE A 138 15.88 5.70 9.16
N LEU A 139 15.64 5.13 10.34
CA LEU A 139 14.28 4.91 10.82
C LEU A 139 13.50 6.20 11.13
N ILE A 140 14.18 7.29 11.49
CA ILE A 140 13.52 8.57 11.81
C ILE A 140 13.29 9.41 10.56
N GLU A 141 14.36 9.67 9.81
CA GLU A 141 14.37 10.59 8.68
C GLU A 141 13.71 9.97 7.45
N ASP A 142 13.99 8.69 7.18
CA ASP A 142 13.49 8.04 5.96
C ASP A 142 12.15 7.33 6.16
N ASN A 143 11.86 6.82 7.37
CA ASN A 143 10.69 5.98 7.60
C ASN A 143 9.61 6.53 8.53
N LEU A 144 9.91 7.42 9.48
CA LEU A 144 8.95 7.77 10.55
C LEU A 144 7.67 8.41 10.01
N ASP A 145 7.78 9.28 9.01
CA ASP A 145 6.62 9.95 8.41
C ASP A 145 5.72 8.93 7.71
N SER A 146 6.33 8.07 6.91
CA SER A 146 5.69 6.92 6.26
C SER A 146 5.00 6.01 7.28
N VAL A 147 5.73 5.51 8.29
CA VAL A 147 5.16 4.63 9.33
C VAL A 147 4.03 5.33 10.09
N SER A 148 4.19 6.61 10.41
CA SER A 148 3.16 7.38 11.13
C SER A 148 1.87 7.56 10.33
N GLN A 149 2.01 7.73 9.01
CA GLN A 149 0.88 7.98 8.11
C GLN A 149 0.14 6.70 7.76
N TYR A 150 0.86 5.62 7.48
CA TYR A 150 0.31 4.41 6.87
C TYR A 150 0.13 3.26 7.89
N MET A 151 1.04 3.13 8.86
CA MET A 151 0.98 2.03 9.84
C MET A 151 0.19 2.35 11.12
N ASN A 152 -0.85 3.17 11.07
CA ASN A 152 -1.70 3.45 12.23
C ASN A 152 -2.74 2.34 12.47
N ILE A 153 -2.30 1.09 12.43
CA ILE A 153 -3.15 -0.10 12.49
C ILE A 153 -3.05 -0.71 13.90
N PRO A 154 -4.19 -0.99 14.57
CA PRO A 154 -4.18 -1.64 15.88
C PRO A 154 -3.63 -3.06 15.76
N THR A 155 -2.73 -3.45 16.66
CA THR A 155 -2.22 -4.82 16.68
C THR A 155 -3.26 -5.77 17.28
N SER A 156 -3.37 -6.97 16.69
CA SER A 156 -4.27 -8.02 17.16
C SER A 156 -3.80 -8.64 18.48
N SER A 157 -2.50 -8.58 18.77
CA SER A 157 -1.88 -8.95 20.04
C SER A 157 -1.37 -7.70 20.77
N SER A 158 -1.49 -7.69 22.10
CA SER A 158 -0.84 -6.65 22.92
C SER A 158 0.67 -6.74 22.73
N LEU A 159 1.30 -5.61 22.46
CA LEU A 159 2.73 -5.54 22.24
C LEU A 159 3.45 -5.36 23.58
N MET A 160 4.56 -6.07 23.74
CA MET A 160 5.37 -6.00 24.95
C MET A 160 6.07 -4.65 24.99
N ILE A 161 5.73 -3.87 26.00
CA ILE A 161 6.16 -2.49 26.10
C ILE A 161 7.19 -2.33 27.19
N PRO A 162 8.28 -1.62 26.89
CA PRO A 162 9.26 -1.30 27.88
C PRO A 162 8.72 -0.28 28.93
N VAL A 163 8.35 -0.70 30.15
CA VAL A 163 7.91 0.18 31.26
C VAL A 163 8.99 0.49 32.29
N GLY A 164 9.68 1.63 32.12
CA GLY A 164 10.48 2.24 33.19
C GLY A 164 11.98 1.99 33.10
N LYS A 165 12.69 2.35 34.19
CA LYS A 165 14.15 2.55 34.17
C LYS A 165 14.97 1.24 34.16
N TYR A 166 14.40 0.11 34.61
CA TYR A 166 15.12 -1.17 34.78
C TYR A 166 14.26 -2.46 34.71
N SER A 167 13.00 -2.42 34.25
CA SER A 167 12.16 -3.62 34.13
C SER A 167 11.12 -3.44 33.05
N TYR A 168 10.81 -4.50 32.31
CA TYR A 168 9.73 -4.58 31.31
C TYR A 168 8.82 -5.72 31.80
N ASP A 169 7.51 -5.53 31.93
CA ASP A 169 6.54 -5.76 30.87
C ASP A 169 5.19 -5.10 31.19
N SER A 170 4.73 -4.17 30.34
CA SER A 170 3.28 -4.00 30.16
C SER A 170 2.91 -4.48 28.77
N PHE A 171 1.84 -5.25 28.70
CA PHE A 171 1.18 -5.53 27.44
C PHE A 171 0.21 -4.37 27.18
N GLU A 172 0.58 -3.42 26.34
CA GLU A 172 -0.38 -2.41 25.87
C GLU A 172 -0.80 -2.75 24.44
N GLN A 173 -2.08 -2.54 24.13
CA GLN A 173 -2.56 -2.61 22.78
C GLN A 173 -2.31 -1.25 22.12
N LEU A 174 -1.20 -1.15 21.40
CA LEU A 174 -0.83 0.04 20.65
C LEU A 174 -1.07 -0.18 19.16
N THR A 175 -1.14 0.93 18.42
CA THR A 175 -0.99 0.84 16.97
C THR A 175 0.46 0.48 16.62
N LEU A 176 0.66 0.00 15.41
CA LEU A 176 2.00 -0.31 14.91
C LEU A 176 2.90 0.94 14.87
N SER A 177 2.37 2.06 14.39
CA SER A 177 3.03 3.39 14.43
C SER A 177 3.41 3.80 15.85
N ASP A 178 2.53 3.63 16.83
CA ASP A 178 2.83 4.01 18.21
C ASP A 178 3.93 3.12 18.81
N SER A 179 3.91 1.84 18.47
CA SER A 179 4.93 0.87 18.90
C SER A 179 6.29 1.17 18.28
N TYR A 180 6.30 1.56 17.01
CA TYR A 180 7.49 2.03 16.31
C TYR A 180 8.05 3.32 16.92
N LYS A 181 7.21 4.32 17.18
CA LYS A 181 7.60 5.56 17.89
C LYS A 181 8.16 5.28 19.27
N LYS A 182 7.55 4.34 20.01
CA LYS A 182 8.01 3.93 21.33
C LYS A 182 9.34 3.19 21.25
N PHE A 183 9.53 2.34 20.25
CA PHE A 183 10.82 1.74 19.94
C PHE A 183 11.88 2.82 19.70
N LEU A 184 11.65 3.77 18.79
CA LEU A 184 12.58 4.86 18.52
C LEU A 184 12.86 5.71 19.76
N SER A 185 11.86 5.96 20.59
CA SER A 185 12.06 6.65 21.88
C SER A 185 12.95 5.83 22.81
N ASN A 186 12.81 4.50 22.85
CA ASN A 186 13.64 3.62 23.66
C ASN A 186 15.06 3.49 23.10
N VAL A 187 15.22 3.46 21.78
CA VAL A 187 16.54 3.48 21.11
C VAL A 187 17.24 4.79 21.40
N LYS A 188 16.57 5.94 21.22
CA LYS A 188 17.08 7.26 21.63
C LYS A 188 17.44 7.27 23.11
N TYR A 189 16.60 6.70 23.97
CA TYR A 189 16.91 6.58 25.39
C TYR A 189 18.13 5.71 25.65
N CYS A 190 18.31 4.61 24.92
CA CYS A 190 19.48 3.73 25.03
C CYS A 190 20.75 4.40 24.53
N ILE A 191 20.72 5.07 23.38
CA ILE A 191 21.84 5.87 22.90
C ILE A 191 22.22 6.94 23.96
N ASN A 192 21.22 7.55 24.61
CA ASN A 192 21.43 8.57 25.63
C ASN A 192 21.75 8.05 27.04
N ARG A 193 21.55 6.77 27.36
CA ARG A 193 21.61 6.28 28.76
C ARG A 193 22.00 4.82 29.00
N VAL A 194 22.08 4.01 27.94
CA VAL A 194 22.39 2.57 27.84
C VAL A 194 21.86 1.68 28.97
N ASN A 195 20.65 1.15 28.78
CA ASN A 195 20.28 -0.25 28.99
C ASN A 195 18.80 -0.43 28.63
N SER A 196 18.48 -1.20 27.57
CA SER A 196 17.14 -1.80 27.41
C SER A 196 17.19 -3.18 26.78
N LYS A 197 16.49 -4.13 27.40
CA LYS A 197 16.03 -5.43 26.87
C LYS A 197 14.61 -5.30 26.28
N GLY A 198 14.21 -6.16 25.35
CA GLY A 198 12.81 -6.22 24.92
C GLY A 198 12.61 -7.10 23.69
N ASN A 199 11.50 -7.83 23.66
CA ASN A 199 11.21 -8.89 22.69
C ASN A 199 10.53 -8.30 21.42
N PHE A 200 11.34 -7.97 20.41
CA PHE A 200 10.94 -7.24 19.20
C PHE A 200 10.16 -8.05 18.16
N ASP A 201 10.13 -9.38 18.32
CA ASP A 201 9.72 -10.31 17.26
C ASP A 201 8.21 -10.28 16.97
N SER A 202 7.37 -9.84 17.92
CA SER A 202 5.92 -9.76 17.70
C SER A 202 5.48 -8.46 17.01
N VAL A 203 6.16 -7.34 17.27
CA VAL A 203 5.92 -6.07 16.54
C VAL A 203 6.31 -6.26 15.08
N PHE A 204 7.44 -6.94 14.90
CA PHE A 204 8.04 -7.26 13.62
C PHE A 204 7.11 -8.07 12.70
N SER A 205 6.53 -9.17 13.18
CA SER A 205 5.69 -10.04 12.34
C SER A 205 4.40 -9.34 11.90
N VAL A 206 3.88 -8.44 12.73
CA VAL A 206 2.71 -7.62 12.41
C VAL A 206 3.05 -6.53 11.39
N CYS A 207 4.20 -5.85 11.48
CA CYS A 207 4.63 -4.86 10.47
C CYS A 207 4.67 -5.46 9.06
N LYS A 208 5.24 -6.66 8.95
CA LYS A 208 5.39 -7.34 7.67
C LYS A 208 4.04 -7.65 7.01
N ASN A 209 3.10 -8.19 7.79
CA ASN A 209 1.77 -8.53 7.27
C ASN A 209 1.01 -7.26 6.90
N VAL A 210 1.09 -6.22 7.72
CA VAL A 210 0.44 -4.93 7.45
C VAL A 210 0.95 -4.27 6.17
N LEU A 211 2.27 -4.23 5.94
CA LEU A 211 2.83 -3.67 4.69
C LEU A 211 2.34 -4.43 3.48
N SER A 212 2.39 -5.77 3.55
CA SER A 212 1.89 -6.64 2.48
C SER A 212 0.40 -6.39 2.20
N ASP A 213 -0.41 -6.32 3.26
CA ASP A 213 -1.86 -6.13 3.17
C ASP A 213 -2.22 -4.73 2.64
N GLU A 214 -1.48 -3.68 3.02
CA GLU A 214 -1.73 -2.30 2.59
C GLU A 214 -1.32 -2.06 1.12
N ILE A 215 -0.32 -2.79 0.62
CA ILE A 215 0.01 -2.87 -0.81
C ILE A 215 -1.14 -3.54 -1.58
N ILE A 216 -1.60 -4.69 -1.08
CA ILE A 216 -2.76 -5.41 -1.63
C ILE A 216 -4.01 -4.49 -1.62
N ASP A 217 -4.20 -3.68 -0.58
CA ASP A 217 -5.29 -2.71 -0.50
C ASP A 217 -5.10 -1.51 -1.45
N SER A 218 -3.86 -1.10 -1.74
CA SER A 218 -3.55 -0.11 -2.77
C SER A 218 -3.84 -0.64 -4.17
N PHE A 219 -3.63 -1.93 -4.44
CA PHE A 219 -4.19 -2.62 -5.62
C PHE A 219 -5.73 -2.65 -5.59
N GLY A 220 -6.33 -2.62 -4.40
CA GLY A 220 -7.75 -2.35 -4.21
C GLY A 220 -8.20 -1.02 -4.84
N ILE A 221 -7.35 0.00 -4.95
CA ILE A 221 -7.67 1.25 -5.66
C ILE A 221 -7.75 1.02 -7.17
N ILE A 222 -6.84 0.22 -7.74
CA ILE A 222 -6.92 -0.21 -9.14
C ILE A 222 -8.19 -1.03 -9.36
N ARG A 223 -8.52 -1.92 -8.43
CA ARG A 223 -9.79 -2.66 -8.43
C ARG A 223 -11.00 -1.73 -8.37
N ILE A 224 -10.95 -0.66 -7.58
CA ILE A 224 -11.99 0.38 -7.52
C ILE A 224 -12.08 1.14 -8.85
N ILE A 225 -10.97 1.42 -9.54
CA ILE A 225 -10.98 2.04 -10.87
C ILE A 225 -11.65 1.11 -11.89
N ILE A 226 -11.32 -0.19 -11.87
CA ILE A 226 -11.96 -1.21 -12.71
C ILE A 226 -13.46 -1.27 -12.42
N VAL A 227 -13.85 -1.40 -11.14
CA VAL A 227 -15.26 -1.41 -10.72
C VAL A 227 -15.95 -0.10 -11.11
N SER A 228 -15.27 1.04 -11.04
CA SER A 228 -15.84 2.33 -11.45
C SER A 228 -16.06 2.39 -12.96
N LEU A 229 -15.14 1.84 -13.76
CA LEU A 229 -15.32 1.67 -15.20
C LEU A 229 -16.50 0.74 -15.51
N GLU A 230 -16.63 -0.38 -14.79
CA GLU A 230 -17.77 -1.29 -14.90
C GLU A 230 -19.09 -0.62 -14.52
N VAL A 231 -19.13 0.18 -13.46
CA VAL A 231 -20.32 0.94 -13.05
C VAL A 231 -20.70 1.96 -14.12
N VAL A 232 -19.72 2.65 -14.71
CA VAL A 232 -19.98 3.57 -15.84
C VAL A 232 -20.56 2.81 -17.03
N LEU A 233 -20.05 1.61 -17.33
CA LEU A 233 -20.61 0.71 -18.34
C LEU A 233 -22.05 0.29 -18.03
N VAL A 234 -22.37 -0.02 -16.77
CA VAL A 234 -23.74 -0.33 -16.33
C VAL A 234 -24.66 0.88 -16.54
N ILE A 235 -24.22 2.09 -16.16
CA ILE A 235 -24.99 3.32 -16.37
C ILE A 235 -25.24 3.57 -17.85
N ILE A 236 -24.24 3.36 -18.71
CA ILE A 236 -24.40 3.46 -20.16
C ILE A 236 -25.44 2.44 -20.66
N THR A 237 -25.38 1.20 -20.16
CA THR A 237 -26.34 0.15 -20.49
C THR A 237 -27.76 0.53 -20.07
N LEU A 238 -27.93 1.15 -18.89
CA LEU A 238 -29.22 1.67 -18.41
C LEU A 238 -29.73 2.82 -19.26
N LEU A 239 -28.88 3.77 -19.66
CA LEU A 239 -29.26 4.86 -20.57
C LEU A 239 -29.76 4.33 -21.91
N ILE A 240 -29.16 3.25 -22.42
CA ILE A 240 -29.59 2.63 -23.67
C ILE A 240 -30.88 1.84 -23.48
N ALA A 241 -31.05 1.11 -22.37
CA ALA A 241 -32.30 0.45 -22.02
C ALA A 241 -33.46 1.45 -21.91
N TYR A 242 -33.18 2.64 -21.37
CA TYR A 242 -34.13 3.75 -21.31
C TYR A 242 -34.52 4.27 -22.70
N ILE A 243 -33.57 4.39 -23.63
CA ILE A 243 -33.87 4.73 -25.03
C ILE A 243 -34.77 3.66 -25.67
N LYS A 244 -34.52 2.37 -25.40
CA LYS A 244 -35.35 1.26 -25.89
C LYS A 244 -36.77 1.29 -25.29
N HIS A 245 -36.91 1.72 -24.05
CA HIS A 245 -38.23 1.93 -23.42
C HIS A 245 -39.02 3.05 -24.12
N TYR A 246 -38.35 4.15 -24.47
CA TYR A 246 -38.98 5.21 -25.28
C TYR A 246 -39.45 4.72 -26.65
N GLU A 247 -38.72 3.79 -27.27
CA GLU A 247 -39.15 3.18 -28.52
C GLU A 247 -40.45 2.39 -28.37
N VAL A 248 -40.60 1.62 -27.28
CA VAL A 248 -41.86 0.92 -26.99
C VAL A 248 -43.00 1.91 -26.79
N ILE A 249 -42.78 2.99 -26.03
CA ILE A 249 -43.79 4.04 -25.83
C ILE A 249 -44.22 4.64 -27.17
N ILE A 250 -43.27 5.07 -28.00
CA ILE A 250 -43.57 5.67 -29.31
C ILE A 250 -44.37 4.70 -30.18
N THR A 251 -44.00 3.41 -30.17
CA THR A 251 -44.70 2.38 -30.94
C THR A 251 -46.15 2.19 -30.46
N ASP A 252 -46.38 2.18 -29.13
CA ASP A 252 -47.72 2.11 -28.54
C ASP A 252 -48.58 3.34 -28.92
N TYR A 253 -48.00 4.54 -28.90
CA TYR A 253 -48.70 5.75 -29.36
C TYR A 253 -49.03 5.69 -30.86
N GLU A 254 -48.11 5.19 -31.70
CA GLU A 254 -48.38 5.01 -33.13
C GLU A 254 -49.53 4.02 -33.38
N GLU A 255 -49.54 2.87 -32.70
CA GLU A 255 -50.58 1.84 -32.82
C GLU A 255 -51.96 2.37 -32.37
N LYS A 256 -51.99 3.12 -31.26
CA LYS A 256 -53.21 3.78 -30.76
C LYS A 256 -53.73 4.82 -31.74
N ILE A 257 -52.85 5.61 -32.33
CA ILE A 257 -53.22 6.59 -33.37
C ILE A 257 -53.75 5.87 -34.61
N GLU A 258 -53.11 4.79 -35.05
CA GLU A 258 -53.54 4.00 -36.21
C GLU A 258 -54.95 3.42 -35.98
N THR A 259 -55.19 2.86 -34.81
CA THR A 259 -56.51 2.33 -34.41
C THR A 259 -57.58 3.42 -34.39
N LEU A 260 -57.25 4.61 -33.87
CA LEU A 260 -58.15 5.77 -33.92
C LEU A 260 -58.42 6.17 -35.38
N CYS A 261 -57.42 6.25 -36.25
CA CYS A 261 -57.61 6.59 -37.66
C CYS A 261 -58.52 5.60 -38.40
N GLU A 262 -58.30 4.29 -38.22
CA GLU A 262 -59.12 3.23 -38.81
C GLU A 262 -60.58 3.33 -38.37
N SER A 263 -60.83 3.62 -37.09
CA SER A 263 -62.19 3.71 -36.54
C SER A 263 -63.01 4.90 -37.05
N TYR A 264 -62.37 5.93 -37.63
CA TYR A 264 -63.05 7.18 -38.02
C TYR A 264 -63.01 7.48 -39.52
N GLU A 265 -62.59 6.52 -40.35
CA GLU A 265 -62.46 6.70 -41.82
C GLU A 265 -61.67 7.96 -42.21
N ILE A 266 -60.72 8.40 -41.37
CA ILE A 266 -59.88 9.56 -41.67
C ILE A 266 -58.97 9.14 -42.84
N ASP A 267 -59.16 9.81 -43.98
CA ASP A 267 -58.58 9.53 -45.31
C ASP A 267 -57.50 8.46 -45.35
N LYS A 268 -57.89 7.27 -45.82
CA LYS A 268 -57.02 6.10 -46.03
C LYS A 268 -55.78 6.42 -46.88
N GLU A 269 -55.87 7.42 -47.77
CA GLU A 269 -54.75 7.93 -48.58
C GLU A 269 -53.64 8.60 -47.75
N ILE A 270 -53.99 9.32 -46.67
CA ILE A 270 -53.00 9.95 -45.80
C ILE A 270 -52.23 8.86 -45.03
N THR A 271 -52.94 7.86 -44.51
CA THR A 271 -52.39 6.77 -43.70
C THR A 271 -51.53 5.78 -44.51
N GLU A 272 -51.92 5.47 -45.75
CA GLU A 272 -51.13 4.57 -46.64
C GLU A 272 -49.83 5.21 -47.12
N SER A 273 -49.78 6.55 -47.25
CA SER A 273 -48.55 7.26 -47.62
C SER A 273 -47.46 7.18 -46.54
N THR A 274 -47.84 7.23 -45.26
CA THR A 274 -46.94 7.08 -44.10
C THR A 274 -46.50 5.64 -43.88
N ARG A 275 -47.34 4.65 -44.24
CA ARG A 275 -47.06 3.21 -44.03
C ARG A 275 -45.95 2.68 -44.93
N ASN A 276 -45.85 3.19 -46.16
CA ASN A 276 -44.84 2.74 -47.15
C ASN A 276 -43.42 3.25 -46.86
N GLU A 277 -43.23 4.22 -45.96
CA GLU A 277 -41.91 4.69 -45.52
C GLU A 277 -41.35 3.95 -44.28
N LYS A 278 -42.13 3.06 -43.64
CA LYS A 278 -41.64 2.20 -42.53
C LYS A 278 -40.73 1.08 -43.05
N LYS A 279 -39.61 1.45 -43.68
CA LYS A 279 -38.47 0.58 -43.92
C LYS A 279 -37.99 0.08 -42.55
N LYS A 280 -38.15 -1.22 -42.30
CA LYS A 280 -37.72 -1.91 -41.07
C LYS A 280 -36.29 -1.45 -40.73
N SER A 281 -36.15 -0.58 -39.73
CA SER A 281 -34.92 0.18 -39.57
C SER A 281 -33.79 -0.75 -39.12
N ASN A 282 -32.65 -0.70 -39.81
CA ASN A 282 -31.45 -1.48 -39.46
C ASN A 282 -30.84 -1.05 -38.10
N ASN A 283 -31.46 -0.13 -37.36
CA ASN A 283 -30.90 0.47 -36.16
C ASN A 283 -30.79 -0.50 -34.99
N THR A 284 -31.71 -1.48 -34.86
CA THR A 284 -31.59 -2.53 -33.85
C THR A 284 -30.33 -3.35 -34.04
N ILE A 285 -29.99 -3.68 -35.30
CA ILE A 285 -28.77 -4.42 -35.63
C ILE A 285 -27.53 -3.56 -35.34
N ILE A 286 -27.53 -2.28 -35.72
CA ILE A 286 -26.43 -1.34 -35.44
C ILE A 286 -26.18 -1.22 -33.93
N LEU A 287 -27.25 -1.15 -33.13
CA LEU A 287 -27.17 -1.05 -31.68
C LEU A 287 -26.61 -2.34 -31.05
N ILE A 288 -27.06 -3.52 -31.49
CA ILE A 288 -26.50 -4.81 -31.06
C ILE A 288 -25.00 -4.92 -31.40
N ILE A 289 -24.61 -4.54 -32.62
CA ILE A 289 -23.20 -4.53 -33.03
C ILE A 289 -22.38 -3.58 -32.17
N SER A 290 -22.91 -2.40 -31.85
CA SER A 290 -22.23 -1.42 -30.99
C SER A 290 -22.00 -1.97 -29.58
N PHE A 291 -22.96 -2.72 -29.03
CA PHE A 291 -22.79 -3.43 -27.76
C PHE A 291 -21.73 -4.52 -27.83
N ALA A 292 -21.74 -5.31 -28.90
CA ALA A 292 -20.72 -6.35 -29.11
C ALA A 292 -19.32 -5.72 -29.13
N ILE A 293 -19.14 -4.58 -29.81
CA ILE A 293 -17.87 -3.84 -29.85
C ILE A 293 -17.45 -3.37 -28.45
N ILE A 294 -18.38 -2.82 -27.66
CA ILE A 294 -18.08 -2.36 -26.30
C ILE A 294 -17.67 -3.53 -25.39
N ILE A 295 -18.41 -4.64 -25.43
CA ILE A 295 -18.10 -5.84 -24.62
C ILE A 295 -16.74 -6.41 -25.00
N ILE A 296 -16.47 -6.53 -26.32
CA ILE A 296 -15.16 -6.98 -26.82
C ILE A 296 -14.06 -6.05 -26.34
N TYR A 297 -14.25 -4.73 -26.42
CA TYR A 297 -13.29 -3.76 -25.91
C TYR A 297 -13.02 -3.94 -24.41
N VAL A 298 -14.06 -4.12 -23.59
CA VAL A 298 -13.90 -4.33 -22.14
C VAL A 298 -13.07 -5.58 -21.86
N ILE A 299 -13.37 -6.70 -22.52
CA ILE A 299 -12.63 -7.95 -22.37
C ILE A 299 -11.16 -7.76 -22.77
N ILE A 300 -10.90 -7.13 -23.93
CA ILE A 300 -9.55 -6.87 -24.43
C ILE A 300 -8.79 -5.94 -23.47
N SER A 301 -9.45 -4.90 -22.94
CA SER A 301 -8.82 -3.96 -22.01
C SER A 301 -8.56 -4.56 -20.62
N GLY A 302 -9.33 -5.56 -20.21
CA GLY A 302 -9.19 -6.21 -18.91
C GLY A 302 -8.00 -7.17 -18.86
N ILE A 303 -7.64 -7.82 -19.98
CA ILE A 303 -6.56 -8.80 -20.02
C ILE A 303 -5.21 -8.20 -19.58
N PRO A 304 -4.71 -7.08 -20.15
CA PRO A 304 -3.43 -6.48 -19.75
C PRO A 304 -3.38 -6.06 -18.28
N ILE A 305 -4.52 -5.62 -17.73
CA ILE A 305 -4.63 -5.24 -16.31
C ILE A 305 -4.46 -6.48 -15.42
N LEU A 306 -5.17 -7.56 -15.74
CA LEU A 306 -5.09 -8.80 -14.98
C LEU A 306 -3.68 -9.42 -15.06
N THR A 307 -3.04 -9.37 -16.23
CA THR A 307 -1.65 -9.85 -16.36
C THR A 307 -0.69 -9.00 -15.53
N ALA A 308 -0.81 -7.66 -15.59
CA ALA A 308 0.04 -6.78 -14.79
C ALA A 308 -0.13 -7.01 -13.29
N MET A 309 -1.38 -7.20 -12.82
CA MET A 309 -1.64 -7.53 -11.41
C MET A 309 -1.02 -8.86 -11.00
N SER A 310 -1.11 -9.89 -11.84
CA SER A 310 -0.51 -11.20 -11.58
C SER A 310 1.01 -11.11 -11.51
N ASP A 311 1.63 -10.42 -12.47
CA ASP A 311 3.09 -10.27 -12.52
C ASP A 311 3.61 -9.47 -11.31
N GLU A 312 2.87 -8.44 -10.87
CA GLU A 312 3.20 -7.66 -9.68
C GLU A 312 3.08 -8.47 -8.38
N GLU A 313 2.03 -9.28 -8.24
CA GLU A 313 1.83 -10.15 -7.07
C GLU A 313 3.00 -11.15 -6.95
N ASP A 314 3.43 -11.71 -8.08
CA ASP A 314 4.56 -12.61 -8.20
C ASP A 314 5.88 -11.93 -7.78
N ILE A 315 6.13 -10.71 -8.28
CA ILE A 315 7.30 -9.89 -7.91
C ILE A 315 7.30 -9.57 -6.41
N LEU A 316 6.16 -9.13 -5.88
CA LEU A 316 6.02 -8.77 -4.47
C LEU A 316 6.23 -9.98 -3.56
N ALA A 317 5.71 -11.14 -3.93
CA ALA A 317 5.89 -12.38 -3.19
C ALA A 317 7.37 -12.79 -3.14
N ALA A 318 8.10 -12.64 -4.26
CA ALA A 318 9.54 -12.89 -4.31
C ALA A 318 10.32 -11.91 -3.41
N ALA A 319 9.99 -10.62 -3.46
CA ALA A 319 10.60 -9.58 -2.63
C ALA A 319 10.37 -9.83 -1.13
N GLN A 320 9.12 -10.17 -0.75
CA GLN A 320 8.73 -10.53 0.61
C GLN A 320 9.59 -11.68 1.16
N LYS A 321 9.77 -12.75 0.37
CA LYS A 321 10.60 -13.90 0.75
C LYS A 321 12.08 -13.55 0.83
N SER A 322 12.56 -12.66 -0.03
CA SER A 322 13.92 -12.16 0.05
C SER A 322 14.18 -11.38 1.36
N ILE A 323 13.25 -10.55 1.80
CA ILE A 323 13.32 -9.82 3.08
C ILE A 323 13.26 -10.75 4.30
N ASP A 324 12.48 -11.82 4.19
CA ASP A 324 12.46 -12.84 5.24
C ASP A 324 13.84 -13.45 5.46
N ARG A 325 14.59 -13.71 4.38
CA ARG A 325 15.99 -14.17 4.50
C ARG A 325 16.83 -13.17 5.28
N PHE A 326 16.77 -11.89 4.94
CA PHE A 326 17.52 -10.82 5.61
C PHE A 326 17.23 -10.81 7.12
N THR A 327 15.97 -10.85 7.49
CA THR A 327 15.53 -10.85 8.89
C THR A 327 15.99 -12.07 9.65
N ILE A 328 15.83 -13.25 9.05
CA ILE A 328 16.15 -14.51 9.70
C ILE A 328 17.66 -14.63 9.88
N ILE A 329 18.47 -14.25 8.88
CA ILE A 329 19.93 -14.22 8.98
C ILE A 329 20.40 -13.33 10.15
N LYS A 330 19.83 -12.12 10.31
CA LYS A 330 20.13 -11.28 11.48
C LYS A 330 19.66 -11.88 12.80
N SER A 331 18.55 -12.62 12.79
CA SER A 331 18.08 -13.34 13.98
C SER A 331 19.02 -14.48 14.35
N ILE A 332 19.48 -15.28 13.38
CA ILE A 332 20.50 -16.32 13.59
C ILE A 332 21.76 -15.70 14.18
N GLN A 333 22.26 -14.61 13.59
CA GLN A 333 23.41 -13.87 14.11
C GLN A 333 23.18 -13.49 15.58
N LEU A 334 22.06 -12.84 15.92
CA LEU A 334 21.75 -12.46 17.29
C LEU A 334 21.71 -13.67 18.25
N PHE A 335 21.01 -14.74 17.87
CA PHE A 335 20.80 -15.89 18.74
C PHE A 335 22.07 -16.73 18.94
N THR A 336 23.04 -16.72 18.03
CA THR A 336 24.36 -17.34 18.30
C THR A 336 25.09 -16.67 19.49
N TYR A 337 25.00 -15.34 19.62
CA TYR A 337 25.53 -14.67 20.80
C TYR A 337 24.73 -15.02 22.06
N GLU A 338 23.40 -15.06 21.96
CA GLU A 338 22.54 -15.40 23.11
C GLU A 338 22.70 -16.85 23.59
N VAL A 339 23.04 -17.79 22.70
CA VAL A 339 23.40 -19.17 23.06
C VAL A 339 24.62 -19.22 23.98
N ILE A 340 25.63 -18.38 23.77
CA ILE A 340 26.77 -18.32 24.70
C ILE A 340 26.41 -17.51 25.96
N ASN A 341 25.71 -16.38 25.81
CA ASN A 341 25.41 -15.49 26.93
C ASN A 341 24.51 -16.15 27.99
N GLN A 342 23.64 -17.09 27.57
CA GLN A 342 22.71 -17.80 28.45
C GLN A 342 22.04 -16.83 29.44
N ASP A 343 21.46 -15.75 28.92
CA ASP A 343 20.92 -14.68 29.74
C ASP A 343 19.65 -15.15 30.47
N ARG A 344 19.85 -15.73 31.65
CA ARG A 344 18.80 -16.31 32.51
C ARG A 344 17.76 -15.32 33.00
N SER A 345 17.96 -14.03 32.79
CA SER A 345 16.94 -13.03 33.11
C SER A 345 15.94 -12.80 31.98
N ILE A 346 16.20 -13.35 30.78
CA ILE A 346 15.28 -13.31 29.63
C ILE A 346 14.83 -14.72 29.25
N PHE A 347 15.80 -15.63 29.16
CA PHE A 347 15.58 -16.95 28.58
C PHE A 347 15.71 -18.04 29.63
N ILE A 348 14.92 -19.09 29.45
CA ILE A 348 15.12 -20.36 30.14
C ILE A 348 16.36 -21.04 29.52
N ASP A 349 17.06 -21.86 30.29
CA ASP A 349 18.18 -22.66 29.79
C ASP A 349 17.78 -23.40 28.50
N TYR A 350 18.67 -23.40 27.49
CA TYR A 350 18.49 -23.98 26.14
C TYR A 350 17.45 -23.32 25.23
N GLU A 351 16.66 -22.36 25.71
CA GLU A 351 15.67 -21.66 24.87
C GLU A 351 16.31 -20.90 23.69
N PRO A 352 17.45 -20.18 23.85
CA PRO A 352 18.11 -19.53 22.71
C PRO A 352 18.57 -20.52 21.63
N GLN A 353 19.01 -21.71 22.02
CA GLN A 353 19.42 -22.78 21.08
C GLN A 353 18.22 -23.31 20.31
N ARG A 354 17.11 -23.59 21.00
CA ARG A 354 15.84 -24.01 20.36
C ARG A 354 15.35 -22.98 19.35
N ILE A 355 15.43 -21.68 19.69
CA ILE A 355 15.04 -20.59 18.78
C ILE A 355 16.00 -20.50 17.59
N LEU A 356 17.31 -20.66 17.82
CA LEU A 356 18.32 -20.69 16.76
C LEU A 356 18.06 -21.84 15.77
N ASP A 357 17.77 -23.05 16.26
CA ASP A 357 17.44 -24.21 15.42
C ASP A 357 16.17 -24.00 14.57
N ASP A 358 15.14 -23.35 15.14
CA ASP A 358 13.93 -22.97 14.40
C ASP A 358 14.29 -21.98 13.28
N TYR A 359 15.10 -20.95 13.56
CA TYR A 359 15.52 -19.99 12.54
C TYR A 359 16.39 -20.63 11.44
N ILE A 360 17.27 -21.57 11.78
CA ILE A 360 18.06 -22.36 10.82
C ILE A 360 17.12 -23.15 9.90
N THR A 361 16.13 -23.84 10.47
CA THR A 361 15.17 -24.62 9.67
C THR A 361 14.34 -23.72 8.75
N ARG A 362 13.94 -22.55 9.23
CA ARG A 362 13.16 -21.58 8.44
C ARG A 362 13.95 -21.00 7.28
N ILE A 363 15.22 -20.63 7.47
CA ILE A 363 16.03 -20.10 6.36
C ILE A 363 16.29 -21.17 5.29
N GLU A 364 16.52 -22.42 5.70
CA GLU A 364 16.63 -23.56 4.77
C GLU A 364 15.32 -23.79 4.00
N THR A 365 14.17 -23.65 4.67
CA THR A 365 12.86 -23.75 4.02
C THR A 365 12.65 -22.63 2.99
N ILE A 366 12.96 -21.38 3.35
CA ILE A 366 12.82 -20.23 2.43
C ILE A 366 13.76 -20.34 1.22
N GLN A 367 14.98 -20.85 1.41
CA GLN A 367 15.90 -21.16 0.32
C GLN A 367 15.30 -22.13 -0.69
N GLU A 368 14.73 -23.24 -0.22
CA GLU A 368 14.10 -24.23 -1.09
C GLU A 368 12.79 -23.72 -1.71
N GLU A 369 12.01 -22.91 -0.98
CA GLU A 369 10.81 -22.25 -1.51
C GLU A 369 11.17 -21.30 -2.66
N LEU A 370 12.17 -20.44 -2.51
CA LEU A 370 12.60 -19.50 -3.55
C LEU A 370 13.18 -20.21 -4.77
N LYS A 371 13.82 -21.35 -4.57
CA LYS A 371 14.38 -22.19 -5.63
C LYS A 371 13.29 -22.97 -6.38
N SER A 372 12.29 -23.50 -5.67
CA SER A 372 11.26 -24.37 -6.25
C SER A 372 9.97 -23.67 -6.66
N GLY A 373 9.72 -22.46 -6.14
CA GLY A 373 8.46 -21.73 -6.31
C GLY A 373 7.35 -22.26 -5.39
N SER A 374 7.66 -23.11 -4.41
CA SER A 374 6.63 -23.74 -3.56
C SER A 374 5.89 -22.77 -2.64
N TYR A 375 6.33 -21.50 -2.55
CA TYR A 375 5.62 -20.44 -1.82
C TYR A 375 4.44 -19.83 -2.61
N GLY A 376 4.19 -20.29 -3.83
CA GLY A 376 3.09 -19.82 -4.67
C GLY A 376 3.44 -18.68 -5.63
N GLY A 377 4.69 -18.20 -5.61
CA GLY A 377 5.21 -17.23 -6.57
C GLY A 377 6.30 -17.83 -7.47
N PRO A 378 6.97 -16.99 -8.27
CA PRO A 378 7.93 -17.45 -9.28
C PRO A 378 9.26 -17.86 -8.65
N THR A 379 10.03 -18.71 -9.33
CA THR A 379 11.38 -19.05 -8.88
C THR A 379 12.34 -17.89 -9.14
N PHE A 380 13.45 -17.83 -8.43
CA PHE A 380 14.48 -16.84 -8.71
C PHE A 380 15.09 -16.93 -10.13
N ASP A 381 15.05 -18.10 -10.75
CA ASP A 381 15.46 -18.27 -12.16
C ASP A 381 14.55 -17.51 -13.16
N SER A 382 13.36 -17.08 -12.73
CA SER A 382 12.49 -16.20 -13.52
C SER A 382 12.96 -14.75 -13.60
N PHE A 383 13.97 -14.38 -12.82
CA PHE A 383 14.55 -13.03 -12.76
C PHE A 383 16.01 -13.04 -13.24
N PRO A 384 16.28 -13.09 -14.57
CA PRO A 384 17.64 -13.19 -15.10
C PRO A 384 18.56 -12.03 -14.70
N PHE A 385 18.00 -10.85 -14.39
CA PHE A 385 18.78 -9.71 -13.89
C PHE A 385 19.43 -9.97 -12.52
N LEU A 386 18.99 -11.00 -11.80
CA LEU A 386 19.59 -11.46 -10.54
C LEU A 386 20.67 -12.53 -10.73
N ASP A 387 20.94 -13.00 -11.95
CA ASP A 387 21.89 -14.10 -12.19
C ASP A 387 23.30 -13.79 -11.67
N ASN A 388 23.73 -12.52 -11.73
CA ASN A 388 25.04 -12.12 -11.23
C ASN A 388 25.20 -12.42 -9.73
N VAL A 389 24.19 -12.10 -8.91
CA VAL A 389 24.23 -12.31 -7.45
C VAL A 389 23.83 -13.74 -7.05
N LEU A 390 23.01 -14.41 -7.85
CA LEU A 390 22.51 -15.75 -7.55
C LEU A 390 23.38 -16.89 -8.10
N LYS A 391 24.15 -16.67 -9.18
CA LYS A 391 24.91 -17.71 -9.91
C LYS A 391 26.38 -17.38 -10.06
N GLU A 392 26.73 -16.15 -10.43
CA GLU A 392 28.12 -15.78 -10.75
C GLU A 392 28.96 -15.47 -9.51
N GLY A 393 28.33 -14.92 -8.46
CA GLY A 393 29.02 -14.53 -7.24
C GLY A 393 29.73 -13.17 -7.39
N GLY A 394 30.22 -12.62 -6.28
CA GLY A 394 30.81 -11.29 -6.21
C GLY A 394 30.46 -10.57 -4.92
N CYS A 395 30.78 -9.28 -4.84
CA CYS A 395 30.27 -8.41 -3.80
C CYS A 395 29.21 -7.48 -4.42
N PHE A 396 27.99 -7.54 -3.90
CA PHE A 396 26.91 -6.68 -4.35
C PHE A 396 26.43 -5.81 -3.19
N ARG A 397 26.27 -4.51 -3.47
CA ARG A 397 25.79 -3.50 -2.52
C ARG A 397 24.84 -2.56 -3.24
N ASP A 398 23.95 -1.95 -2.48
CA ASP A 398 23.12 -0.84 -2.96
C ASP A 398 24.02 0.24 -3.60
N LYS A 399 23.52 0.90 -4.65
CA LYS A 399 24.23 1.94 -5.42
C LYS A 399 24.84 3.04 -4.52
N ARG A 400 24.25 3.29 -3.34
CA ARG A 400 24.73 4.24 -2.33
C ARG A 400 26.01 3.79 -1.59
N TYR A 401 26.32 2.49 -1.61
CA TYR A 401 27.39 1.85 -0.85
C TYR A 401 28.35 1.02 -1.74
N MET A 402 28.49 1.36 -3.02
CA MET A 402 29.36 0.59 -3.94
C MET A 402 30.83 0.56 -3.49
N ASP A 403 31.32 1.64 -2.86
CA ASP A 403 32.68 1.71 -2.32
C ASP A 403 32.94 0.68 -1.22
N ASP A 404 31.91 0.13 -0.59
CA ASP A 404 32.08 -0.82 0.52
C ASP A 404 32.61 -2.16 0.04
N CYS A 405 32.36 -2.56 -1.22
CA CYS A 405 32.94 -3.77 -1.79
C CYS A 405 34.47 -3.69 -1.92
N GLU A 406 35.01 -2.52 -2.27
CA GLU A 406 36.46 -2.31 -2.36
C GLU A 406 37.14 -2.29 -0.99
N ARG A 407 36.36 -2.08 0.08
CA ARG A 407 36.83 -2.01 1.47
C ARG A 407 36.74 -3.35 2.21
N ILE A 408 36.26 -4.41 1.57
CA ILE A 408 36.18 -5.72 2.21
C ILE A 408 37.60 -6.26 2.44
N GLU A 409 37.94 -6.42 3.71
CA GLU A 409 39.17 -7.10 4.13
C GLU A 409 38.89 -8.61 4.25
N TYR A 410 39.49 -9.39 3.35
CA TYR A 410 39.50 -10.84 3.38
C TYR A 410 40.61 -11.36 4.29
N ASP A 411 40.30 -12.32 5.16
CA ASP A 411 41.25 -12.93 6.09
C ASP A 411 41.00 -14.43 6.25
N ASN A 412 41.93 -15.20 5.68
CA ASN A 412 41.92 -16.66 5.70
C ASN A 412 42.15 -17.25 7.10
N SER A 413 42.64 -16.46 8.08
CA SER A 413 43.00 -16.95 9.41
C SER A 413 41.79 -17.47 10.21
N TYR A 414 40.60 -16.95 9.90
CA TYR A 414 39.30 -17.38 10.43
C TYR A 414 38.35 -17.91 9.36
N GLY A 415 38.84 -18.16 8.14
CA GLY A 415 38.08 -18.82 7.07
C GLY A 415 37.30 -17.90 6.13
N PHE A 416 37.46 -16.57 6.23
CA PHE A 416 36.82 -15.63 5.31
C PHE A 416 37.77 -15.26 4.18
N SER A 417 37.93 -16.16 3.22
CA SER A 417 38.71 -15.92 2.01
C SER A 417 37.92 -15.09 0.99
N GLU A 418 38.62 -14.56 -0.02
CA GLU A 418 37.98 -13.93 -1.19
C GLU A 418 37.02 -14.92 -1.86
N GLU A 419 37.45 -16.16 -2.09
CA GLU A 419 36.64 -17.23 -2.67
C GLU A 419 35.34 -17.46 -1.89
N VAL A 420 35.40 -17.50 -0.56
CA VAL A 420 34.21 -17.66 0.29
C VAL A 420 33.36 -16.40 0.27
N GLY A 421 33.96 -15.22 0.40
CA GLY A 421 33.26 -13.95 0.48
C GLY A 421 32.57 -13.54 -0.82
N THR A 422 32.98 -14.07 -1.97
CA THR A 422 32.37 -13.83 -3.29
C THR A 422 31.49 -14.98 -3.77
N LEU A 423 31.15 -15.95 -2.92
CA LEU A 423 30.19 -17.00 -3.30
C LEU A 423 28.84 -16.38 -3.68
N PRO A 424 28.06 -17.02 -4.58
CA PRO A 424 26.68 -16.60 -4.82
C PRO A 424 25.85 -16.63 -3.52
N VAL A 425 24.89 -15.73 -3.36
CA VAL A 425 24.19 -15.50 -2.07
C VAL A 425 23.59 -16.78 -1.45
N ASN A 426 23.10 -17.70 -2.28
CA ASN A 426 22.52 -18.96 -1.79
C ASN A 426 23.60 -19.89 -1.21
N GLU A 427 24.78 -19.93 -1.83
CA GLU A 427 25.93 -20.69 -1.33
C GLU A 427 26.57 -19.99 -0.11
N LEU A 428 26.63 -18.65 -0.08
CA LEU A 428 27.03 -17.88 1.10
C LEU A 428 26.16 -18.21 2.32
N ILE A 429 24.83 -18.24 2.15
CA ILE A 429 23.91 -18.59 3.22
C ILE A 429 24.13 -20.05 3.65
N ARG A 430 24.32 -21.00 2.71
CA ARG A 430 24.61 -22.40 3.08
C ARG A 430 25.91 -22.54 3.86
N GLU A 431 26.97 -21.84 3.44
CA GLU A 431 28.25 -21.79 4.13
C GLU A 431 28.07 -21.21 5.54
N TYR A 432 27.32 -20.11 5.67
CA TYR A 432 27.00 -19.54 6.97
C TYR A 432 26.25 -20.53 7.87
N ILE A 433 25.20 -21.18 7.37
CA ILE A 433 24.41 -22.14 8.14
C ILE A 433 25.22 -23.39 8.52
N PHE A 434 26.10 -23.86 7.65
CA PHE A 434 27.05 -24.91 7.96
C PHE A 434 27.94 -24.54 9.15
N ASN A 435 28.50 -23.32 9.14
CA ASN A 435 29.32 -22.82 10.23
C ASN A 435 28.53 -22.63 11.53
N VAL A 436 27.26 -22.19 11.46
CA VAL A 436 26.37 -22.08 12.63
C VAL A 436 26.06 -23.46 13.23
N LYS A 437 25.80 -24.48 12.41
CA LYS A 437 25.60 -25.86 12.88
C LYS A 437 26.86 -26.43 13.53
N ASN A 438 28.03 -26.14 12.97
CA ASN A 438 29.31 -26.52 13.59
C ASN A 438 29.53 -25.79 14.93
N PHE A 439 29.17 -24.51 15.01
CA PHE A 439 29.18 -23.75 16.26
C PHE A 439 28.31 -24.41 17.34
N LEU A 440 27.10 -24.86 16.99
CA LEU A 440 26.22 -25.57 17.93
C LEU A 440 26.83 -26.89 18.41
N ASN A 441 27.42 -27.67 17.50
CA ASN A 441 28.13 -28.91 17.87
C ASN A 441 29.31 -28.62 18.81
N ASP A 442 30.10 -27.59 18.50
CA ASP A 442 31.22 -27.14 19.33
C ASP A 442 30.75 -26.68 20.71
N PHE A 443 29.62 -26.00 20.78
CA PHE A 443 28.97 -25.57 22.01
C PHE A 443 28.53 -26.76 22.87
N ASP A 444 27.84 -27.73 22.28
CA ASP A 444 27.42 -28.96 22.98
C ASP A 444 28.61 -29.79 23.46
N ASN A 445 29.74 -29.74 22.74
CA ASN A 445 31.01 -30.37 23.12
C ASN A 445 31.79 -29.58 24.19
N GLY A 446 31.27 -28.44 24.66
CA GLY A 446 31.88 -27.64 25.72
C GLY A 446 33.09 -26.80 25.29
N LYS A 447 33.23 -26.50 23.99
CA LYS A 447 34.30 -25.61 23.48
C LYS A 447 34.18 -24.19 24.05
N TYR A 448 32.95 -23.72 24.24
CA TYR A 448 32.65 -22.36 24.69
C TYR A 448 32.35 -22.33 26.19
N VAL A 449 32.88 -21.31 26.88
CA VAL A 449 32.58 -21.11 28.30
C VAL A 449 31.22 -20.44 28.44
N THR A 450 30.27 -21.15 29.06
CA THR A 450 28.96 -20.58 29.42
C THR A 450 29.05 -19.96 30.80
N ASN A 451 29.16 -18.63 30.87
CA ASN A 451 29.10 -17.90 32.12
C ASN A 451 27.75 -17.19 32.25
N THR A 452 27.19 -17.17 33.46
CA THR A 452 25.97 -16.39 33.70
C THR A 452 26.25 -14.90 33.48
N PHE A 453 25.37 -14.23 32.73
CA PHE A 453 25.44 -12.81 32.43
C PHE A 453 25.11 -11.94 33.67
N THR A 454 25.91 -12.05 34.74
CA THR A 454 25.62 -11.47 36.07
C THR A 454 26.72 -10.58 36.60
N SER A 455 28.00 -10.88 36.32
CA SER A 455 29.15 -10.12 36.79
C SER A 455 29.92 -9.49 35.63
N LYS A 456 30.61 -8.37 35.89
CA LYS A 456 31.47 -7.71 34.89
C LYS A 456 32.52 -8.67 34.34
N GLU A 457 33.16 -9.45 35.20
CA GLU A 457 34.20 -10.43 34.84
C GLU A 457 33.65 -11.53 33.92
N ASN A 458 32.45 -12.04 34.20
CA ASN A 458 31.80 -13.01 33.31
C ASN A 458 31.51 -12.41 31.93
N ILE A 459 31.07 -11.15 31.90
CA ILE A 459 30.79 -10.43 30.65
C ILE A 459 32.08 -10.18 29.87
N GLU A 460 33.19 -9.90 30.56
CA GLU A 460 34.52 -9.71 29.97
C GLU A 460 34.99 -11.00 29.29
N ILE A 461 34.91 -12.13 29.99
CA ILE A 461 35.23 -13.45 29.42
C ILE A 461 34.38 -13.76 28.18
N LEU A 462 33.06 -13.51 28.25
CA LEU A 462 32.15 -13.73 27.13
C LEU A 462 32.52 -12.84 25.93
N TYR A 463 32.82 -11.57 26.19
CA TYR A 463 33.16 -10.61 25.14
C TYR A 463 34.51 -10.86 24.49
N GLU A 464 35.52 -11.24 25.26
CA GLU A 464 36.82 -11.68 24.73
C GLU A 464 36.62 -12.92 23.86
N GLN A 465 35.78 -13.87 24.29
CA GLN A 465 35.43 -15.03 23.48
C GLN A 465 34.76 -14.62 22.16
N PHE A 466 33.82 -13.68 22.17
CA PHE A 466 33.20 -13.17 20.93
C PHE A 466 34.18 -12.45 20.02
N THR A 467 35.09 -11.66 20.59
CA THR A 467 36.00 -10.80 19.84
C THR A 467 37.15 -11.59 19.25
N GLU A 468 37.61 -12.65 19.93
CA GLU A 468 38.78 -13.41 19.50
C GLU A 468 38.46 -14.70 18.75
N ASP A 469 37.31 -15.32 19.02
CA ASP A 469 36.96 -16.59 18.40
C ASP A 469 36.71 -16.46 16.89
N LYS A 470 37.23 -17.44 16.15
CA LYS A 470 37.23 -17.46 14.68
C LYS A 470 35.81 -17.53 14.11
N PHE A 471 34.89 -18.24 14.76
CA PHE A 471 33.52 -18.38 14.29
C PHE A 471 32.80 -17.03 14.29
N PHE A 472 32.96 -16.23 15.35
CA PHE A 472 32.29 -14.92 15.42
C PHE A 472 32.84 -13.90 14.42
N LYS A 473 34.17 -13.90 14.20
CA LYS A 473 34.81 -13.10 13.14
C LYS A 473 34.30 -13.50 11.75
N LEU A 474 34.23 -14.81 11.48
CA LEU A 474 33.70 -15.34 10.23
C LEU A 474 32.22 -14.98 10.04
N GLN A 475 31.41 -15.19 11.08
CA GLN A 475 29.98 -14.86 11.07
C GLN A 475 29.74 -13.38 10.75
N GLU A 476 30.48 -12.46 11.38
CA GLU A 476 30.30 -11.02 11.14
C GLU A 476 30.50 -10.68 9.66
N LYS A 477 31.56 -11.22 9.04
CA LYS A 477 31.89 -10.98 7.63
C LYS A 477 30.92 -11.66 6.66
N LEU A 478 30.56 -12.92 6.91
CA LEU A 478 29.56 -13.63 6.09
C LEU A 478 28.20 -12.96 6.16
N VAL A 479 27.73 -12.60 7.35
CA VAL A 479 26.43 -11.95 7.54
C VAL A 479 26.40 -10.58 6.88
N ASP A 480 27.49 -9.80 6.94
CA ASP A 480 27.57 -8.51 6.23
C ASP A 480 27.42 -8.69 4.71
N ASN A 481 28.14 -9.65 4.11
CA ASN A 481 28.03 -9.94 2.68
C ASN A 481 26.63 -10.43 2.28
N ILE A 482 26.09 -11.41 3.00
CA ILE A 482 24.74 -11.93 2.76
C ILE A 482 23.69 -10.81 2.82
N VAL A 483 23.82 -9.91 3.80
CA VAL A 483 22.90 -8.78 3.98
C VAL A 483 23.00 -7.82 2.81
N GLY A 484 24.21 -7.44 2.41
CA GLY A 484 24.44 -6.55 1.26
C GLY A 484 23.86 -7.13 -0.03
N ASP A 485 24.07 -8.43 -0.27
CA ASP A 485 23.54 -9.11 -1.46
C ASP A 485 22.00 -9.18 -1.45
N ILE A 486 21.39 -9.45 -0.29
CA ILE A 486 19.92 -9.47 -0.18
C ILE A 486 19.34 -8.06 -0.39
N GLN A 487 19.99 -7.02 0.14
CA GLN A 487 19.57 -5.63 -0.08
C GLN A 487 19.66 -5.26 -1.56
N TYR A 488 20.75 -5.65 -2.24
CA TYR A 488 20.91 -5.48 -3.68
C TYR A 488 19.79 -6.21 -4.45
N ILE A 489 19.51 -7.47 -4.14
CA ILE A 489 18.41 -8.24 -4.74
C ILE A 489 17.08 -7.51 -4.58
N ASN A 490 16.78 -7.03 -3.37
CA ASN A 490 15.52 -6.34 -3.11
C ASN A 490 15.42 -5.05 -3.94
N GLN A 491 16.51 -4.29 -4.07
CA GLN A 491 16.53 -3.09 -4.89
C GLN A 491 16.31 -3.41 -6.37
N GLU A 492 17.00 -4.40 -6.92
CA GLU A 492 16.85 -4.79 -8.33
C GLU A 492 15.44 -5.32 -8.63
N ILE A 493 14.82 -6.05 -7.69
CA ILE A 493 13.41 -6.50 -7.83
C ILE A 493 12.46 -5.30 -7.84
N ILE A 494 12.69 -4.29 -7.01
CA ILE A 494 11.87 -3.07 -6.96
C ILE A 494 12.06 -2.26 -8.25
N ASP A 495 13.30 -2.05 -8.70
CA ASP A 495 13.62 -1.36 -9.95
C ASP A 495 12.93 -2.07 -11.14
N TYR A 496 12.90 -3.41 -11.13
CA TYR A 496 12.20 -4.20 -12.14
C TYR A 496 10.67 -4.03 -12.09
N SER A 497 10.04 -4.07 -10.90
CA SER A 497 8.60 -3.80 -10.74
C SER A 497 8.23 -2.40 -11.24
N GLN A 498 9.04 -1.38 -10.92
CA GLN A 498 8.83 -0.03 -11.43
C GLN A 498 8.89 0.03 -12.96
N SER A 499 9.90 -0.60 -13.57
CA SER A 499 10.00 -0.67 -15.03
C SER A 499 8.80 -1.39 -15.66
N LEU A 500 8.35 -2.50 -15.06
CA LEU A 500 7.20 -3.26 -15.55
C LEU A 500 5.91 -2.43 -15.46
N LEU A 501 5.72 -1.71 -14.36
CA LEU A 501 4.59 -0.80 -14.16
C LEU A 501 4.59 0.34 -15.16
N ASP A 502 5.74 0.95 -15.41
CA ASP A 502 5.86 2.05 -16.36
C ASP A 502 5.50 1.57 -17.77
N ASP A 503 6.05 0.43 -18.21
CA ASP A 503 5.74 -0.17 -19.51
C ASP A 503 4.24 -0.52 -19.63
N LYS A 504 3.66 -1.12 -18.60
CA LYS A 504 2.22 -1.47 -18.58
C LYS A 504 1.32 -0.25 -18.48
N SER A 505 1.76 0.81 -17.80
CA SER A 505 0.99 2.05 -17.69
C SER A 505 0.83 2.74 -19.05
N GLU A 506 1.86 2.71 -19.91
CA GLU A 506 1.78 3.26 -21.26
C GLU A 506 0.77 2.49 -22.12
N GLU A 507 0.81 1.16 -22.06
CA GLU A 507 -0.15 0.27 -22.73
C GLU A 507 -1.59 0.56 -22.28
N LEU A 508 -1.81 0.72 -20.98
CA LEU A 508 -3.11 1.05 -20.40
C LEU A 508 -3.61 2.43 -20.82
N ILE A 509 -2.74 3.45 -20.84
CA ILE A 509 -3.12 4.80 -21.29
C ILE A 509 -3.59 4.77 -22.75
N LEU A 510 -2.89 4.03 -23.61
CA LEU A 510 -3.27 3.86 -25.01
C LEU A 510 -4.63 3.17 -25.15
N LEU A 511 -4.85 2.07 -24.40
CA LEU A 511 -6.12 1.36 -24.37
C LEU A 511 -7.27 2.27 -23.93
N ILE A 512 -7.09 3.01 -22.84
CA ILE A 512 -8.10 3.97 -22.34
C ILE A 512 -8.41 5.05 -23.39
N ALA A 513 -7.38 5.61 -24.05
CA ALA A 513 -7.57 6.59 -25.10
C ALA A 513 -8.37 6.03 -26.29
N LEU A 514 -8.07 4.78 -26.70
CA LEU A 514 -8.81 4.07 -27.73
C LEU A 514 -10.26 3.80 -27.31
N GLY A 515 -10.49 3.40 -26.06
CA GLY A 515 -11.83 3.21 -25.49
C GLY A 515 -12.67 4.48 -25.51
N ILE A 516 -12.09 5.61 -25.11
CA ILE A 516 -12.74 6.92 -25.19
C ILE A 516 -13.08 7.26 -26.63
N LEU A 517 -12.18 7.01 -27.59
CA LEU A 517 -12.42 7.27 -29.01
C LEU A 517 -13.56 6.40 -29.56
N ILE A 518 -13.54 5.09 -29.30
CA ILE A 518 -14.61 4.15 -29.69
C ILE A 518 -15.95 4.61 -29.11
N PHE A 519 -15.95 5.00 -27.82
CA PHE A 519 -17.14 5.49 -27.15
C PHE A 519 -17.68 6.77 -27.80
N LEU A 520 -16.81 7.75 -28.10
CA LEU A 520 -17.21 8.98 -28.79
C LEU A 520 -17.78 8.70 -30.18
N ILE A 521 -17.20 7.74 -30.92
CA ILE A 521 -17.69 7.32 -32.25
C ILE A 521 -19.09 6.69 -32.12
N ILE A 522 -19.29 5.76 -31.18
CA ILE A 522 -20.60 5.14 -30.94
C ILE A 522 -21.63 6.17 -30.50
N ALA A 523 -21.27 7.05 -29.56
CA ALA A 523 -22.16 8.11 -29.10
C ALA A 523 -22.55 9.06 -30.25
N PHE A 524 -21.58 9.50 -31.03
CA PHE A 524 -21.82 10.45 -32.11
C PHE A 524 -22.56 9.84 -33.30
N LEU A 525 -22.27 8.60 -33.70
CA LEU A 525 -22.85 7.98 -34.87
C LEU A 525 -24.15 7.23 -34.57
N VAL A 526 -24.19 6.48 -33.47
CA VAL A 526 -25.30 5.57 -33.16
C VAL A 526 -26.33 6.29 -32.31
N LEU A 527 -25.91 6.90 -31.19
CA LEU A 527 -26.87 7.55 -30.28
C LEU A 527 -27.48 8.80 -30.89
N ASN A 528 -26.70 9.67 -31.54
CA ASN A 528 -27.28 10.85 -32.19
C ASN A 528 -28.24 10.48 -33.32
N LYS A 529 -27.94 9.42 -34.08
CA LYS A 529 -28.82 8.97 -35.16
C LYS A 529 -30.15 8.46 -34.60
N ILE A 530 -30.10 7.57 -33.60
CA ILE A 530 -31.30 7.05 -32.93
C ILE A 530 -32.09 8.22 -32.32
N TYR A 531 -31.41 9.13 -31.62
CA TYR A 531 -32.04 10.29 -30.98
C TYR A 531 -32.73 11.20 -32.01
N SER A 532 -32.05 11.51 -33.13
CA SER A 532 -32.61 12.35 -34.18
C SER A 532 -33.83 11.71 -34.85
N GLU A 533 -33.80 10.39 -35.08
CA GLU A 533 -34.93 9.66 -35.65
C GLU A 533 -36.12 9.67 -34.67
N LYS A 534 -35.88 9.39 -33.39
CA LYS A 534 -36.96 9.41 -32.37
C LYS A 534 -37.55 10.81 -32.17
N ILE A 535 -36.75 11.88 -32.26
CA ILE A 535 -37.28 13.25 -32.26
C ILE A 535 -38.19 13.48 -33.47
N ARG A 536 -37.80 13.01 -34.66
CA ARG A 536 -38.60 13.17 -35.86
C ARG A 536 -39.93 12.42 -35.75
N ASP A 537 -39.89 11.18 -35.26
CA ASP A 537 -41.08 10.36 -35.04
C ASP A 537 -42.02 11.05 -34.04
N MET A 538 -41.48 11.56 -32.93
CA MET A 538 -42.24 12.31 -31.93
C MET A 538 -42.80 13.63 -32.48
N ASN A 539 -42.03 14.39 -33.28
CA ASN A 539 -42.52 15.60 -33.93
C ASN A 539 -43.63 15.31 -34.95
N SER A 540 -43.53 14.19 -35.68
CA SER A 540 -44.57 13.73 -36.60
C SER A 540 -45.85 13.40 -35.83
N LEU A 541 -45.72 12.68 -34.71
CA LEU A 541 -46.83 12.32 -33.83
C LEU A 541 -47.52 13.56 -33.24
N VAL A 542 -46.73 14.52 -32.76
CA VAL A 542 -47.22 15.81 -32.26
C VAL A 542 -47.90 16.62 -33.36
N SER A 543 -47.31 16.68 -34.56
CA SER A 543 -47.90 17.41 -35.68
C SER A 543 -49.21 16.78 -36.13
N PHE A 544 -49.28 15.43 -36.18
CA PHE A 544 -50.51 14.70 -36.46
C PHE A 544 -51.60 15.05 -35.44
N LEU A 545 -51.27 15.02 -34.14
CA LEU A 545 -52.17 15.41 -33.06
C LEU A 545 -52.75 16.83 -33.24
N PHE A 546 -51.94 17.79 -33.69
CA PHE A 546 -52.36 19.17 -33.92
C PHE A 546 -53.10 19.41 -35.25
N LEU A 547 -52.97 18.51 -36.23
CA LEU A 547 -53.68 18.60 -37.51
C LEU A 547 -55.13 18.11 -37.45
N VAL A 548 -55.49 17.36 -36.41
CA VAL A 548 -56.89 16.91 -36.22
C VAL A 548 -57.78 18.11 -35.90
N PRO A 549 -58.83 18.41 -36.70
CA PRO A 549 -59.70 19.55 -36.44
C PRO A 549 -60.34 19.48 -35.05
N ALA A 550 -60.36 20.61 -34.33
CA ALA A 550 -60.96 20.71 -33.00
C ALA A 550 -62.44 20.26 -32.95
N THR A 551 -63.14 20.30 -34.08
CA THR A 551 -64.51 19.78 -34.22
C THR A 551 -64.57 18.26 -34.13
N VAL A 552 -63.58 17.54 -34.65
CA VAL A 552 -63.47 16.07 -34.55
C VAL A 552 -63.08 15.69 -33.12
N VAL A 553 -62.11 16.40 -32.54
CA VAL A 553 -61.65 16.21 -31.16
C VAL A 553 -62.81 16.39 -30.15
N ASN A 554 -63.58 17.48 -30.28
CA ASN A 554 -64.65 17.78 -29.33
C ASN A 554 -65.89 16.89 -29.50
N LYS A 555 -66.09 16.31 -30.69
CA LYS A 555 -67.23 15.43 -30.96
C LYS A 555 -66.97 13.99 -30.49
N ASN A 556 -65.71 13.67 -30.16
CA ASN A 556 -65.29 12.33 -29.81
C ASN A 556 -64.63 12.28 -28.43
N GLU A 557 -65.37 11.78 -27.44
CA GLU A 557 -64.91 11.70 -26.06
C GLU A 557 -63.67 10.79 -25.91
N LYS A 558 -63.52 9.73 -26.72
CA LYS A 558 -62.35 8.84 -26.67
C LYS A 558 -61.09 9.53 -27.17
N PHE A 559 -61.19 10.28 -28.26
CA PHE A 559 -60.06 11.07 -28.77
C PHE A 559 -59.68 12.18 -27.79
N LYS A 560 -60.67 12.86 -27.20
CA LYS A 560 -60.44 13.86 -26.16
C LYS A 560 -59.80 13.28 -24.91
N ARG A 561 -60.28 12.13 -24.42
CA ARG A 561 -59.66 11.40 -23.30
C ARG A 561 -58.24 10.98 -23.63
N PHE A 562 -57.99 10.46 -24.84
CA PHE A 562 -56.63 10.13 -25.27
C PHE A 562 -55.68 11.34 -25.26
N LEU A 563 -56.14 12.53 -25.68
CA LEU A 563 -55.36 13.76 -25.58
C LEU A 563 -55.08 14.20 -24.14
N GLU A 564 -56.06 14.04 -23.26
CA GLU A 564 -55.99 14.50 -21.87
C GLU A 564 -55.26 13.52 -20.95
N THR A 565 -55.38 12.22 -21.19
CA THR A 565 -54.93 11.15 -20.28
C THR A 565 -54.04 10.10 -20.94
N THR A 566 -53.82 10.13 -22.26
CA THR A 566 -53.01 9.17 -23.04
C THR A 566 -53.52 7.72 -23.02
N GLN A 567 -54.77 7.52 -22.59
CA GLN A 567 -55.45 6.22 -22.55
C GLN A 567 -56.50 6.13 -23.67
N THR A 568 -56.64 4.96 -24.30
CA THR A 568 -57.59 4.68 -25.40
C THR A 568 -58.77 3.80 -25.00
N ASP A 569 -58.71 3.18 -23.83
CA ASP A 569 -59.75 2.28 -23.33
C ASP A 569 -60.75 3.03 -22.45
N ASP A 570 -61.96 2.47 -22.32
CA ASP A 570 -63.07 3.07 -21.55
C ASP A 570 -62.81 3.21 -20.04
#